data_AF-A0A522UU59-F1
#
_entry.id   AF-A0A522UU59-F1
#
_cell.length_a   1.000
_cell.length_b   1.000
_cell.length_c   1.000
_cell.angle_alpha   90.00
_cell.angle_beta   90.00
_cell.angle_gamma   90.00
#
_symmetry.space_group_name_H-M   'P 1'
#
loop_
_entity.id
_entity.type
_entity.pdbx_description
1 polymer ?
#
loop_
_entity_poly.entity_id
_entity_poly.type
_entity_poly.pdbx_seq_one_letter_code
_entity_poly.pdbx_strand_id
1 'polypeptide(L)'
;MLNRPAGPDSLPVFEYKTSFMYFVFKQADDAPASFIYCSGVNLERLLSITKGRHRLGQNPAVKGLQSVNLGVRSLALERGAALKPFKGKDCVSAKPIADELWYSETLFIENAVSSLPMELTAYAPVHLLKLIFQACMLEENLPDSPCTPDELENFIAGLCAKYGGQDPTGS
;
A
#
# COMPACT_ATOMS: atom_id res chain seq x y z
N MET A 1 -20.90 -6.74 12.77
CA MET A 1 -21.45 -7.59 11.70
C MET A 1 -20.42 -8.66 11.40
N LEU A 2 -20.76 -9.92 11.68
CA LEU A 2 -19.84 -11.06 11.75
C LEU A 2 -19.52 -11.60 10.34
N ASN A 3 -18.23 -11.93 10.16
CA ASN A 3 -17.66 -12.58 8.98
C ASN A 3 -18.49 -13.79 8.52
N ARG A 4 -18.79 -13.82 7.22
CA ARG A 4 -19.25 -15.02 6.53
C ARG A 4 -18.02 -15.92 6.29
N PRO A 5 -18.02 -17.19 6.68
CA PRO A 5 -16.92 -18.08 6.34
C PRO A 5 -16.91 -18.33 4.84
N ALA A 6 -15.78 -18.03 4.19
CA ALA A 6 -15.52 -18.50 2.83
C ALA A 6 -15.46 -20.04 2.86
N GLY A 7 -16.09 -20.69 1.87
CA GLY A 7 -16.06 -22.14 1.73
C GLY A 7 -14.62 -22.68 1.54
N PRO A 8 -14.43 -24.00 1.63
CA PRO A 8 -13.11 -24.65 1.59
C PRO A 8 -12.32 -24.50 0.27
N ASP A 9 -12.87 -23.79 -0.73
CA ASP A 9 -12.29 -23.62 -2.07
C ASP A 9 -11.80 -22.18 -2.37
N SER A 10 -11.78 -21.26 -1.39
CA SER A 10 -11.21 -19.93 -1.63
C SER A 10 -9.68 -19.95 -1.53
N LEU A 11 -9.01 -19.55 -2.61
CA LEU A 11 -7.56 -19.38 -2.62
C LEU A 11 -7.10 -18.39 -1.53
N PRO A 12 -5.88 -18.53 -0.97
CA PRO A 12 -5.35 -17.64 0.03
C PRO A 12 -5.24 -16.21 -0.52
N VAL A 13 -5.72 -15.27 0.29
CA VAL A 13 -5.58 -13.84 0.04
C VAL A 13 -4.90 -13.21 1.25
N PHE A 14 -3.81 -12.48 1.02
CA PHE A 14 -3.12 -11.71 2.04
C PHE A 14 -3.42 -10.24 1.81
N GLU A 15 -4.05 -9.58 2.78
CA GLU A 15 -4.53 -8.20 2.62
C GLU A 15 -4.07 -7.30 3.76
N TYR A 16 -3.61 -6.12 3.38
CA TYR A 16 -3.43 -4.97 4.24
C TYR A 16 -4.21 -3.80 3.62
N LYS A 17 -5.26 -3.31 4.28
CA LYS A 17 -6.15 -2.28 3.73
C LYS A 17 -6.46 -1.23 4.79
N THR A 18 -6.32 0.03 4.40
CA THR A 18 -6.68 1.23 5.17
C THR A 18 -7.42 2.18 4.21
N SER A 19 -8.01 3.27 4.71
CA SER A 19 -8.55 4.29 3.82
C SER A 19 -7.46 5.00 3.01
N PHE A 20 -6.20 4.97 3.48
CA PHE A 20 -5.06 5.66 2.88
C PHE A 20 -4.25 4.82 1.88
N MET A 21 -4.19 3.51 2.05
CA MET A 21 -3.37 2.60 1.25
C MET A 21 -3.88 1.17 1.31
N TYR A 22 -3.51 0.37 0.30
CA TYR A 22 -3.72 -1.07 0.32
C TYR A 22 -2.54 -1.84 -0.30
N PHE A 23 -2.35 -3.06 0.19
CA PHE A 23 -1.42 -4.08 -0.33
C PHE A 23 -2.12 -5.43 -0.27
N VAL A 24 -2.34 -6.05 -1.43
CA VAL A 24 -3.12 -7.28 -1.55
C VAL A 24 -2.36 -8.27 -2.41
N PHE A 25 -2.16 -9.48 -1.92
CA PHE A 25 -1.70 -10.63 -2.69
C PHE A 25 -2.85 -11.60 -2.84
N LYS A 26 -3.31 -11.79 -4.07
CA LYS A 26 -4.30 -12.80 -4.44
C LYS A 26 -3.58 -13.93 -5.16
N GLN A 27 -3.72 -15.17 -4.71
CA GLN A 27 -3.19 -16.31 -5.46
C GLN A 27 -3.91 -16.40 -6.82
N ALA A 28 -3.16 -16.72 -7.88
CA ALA A 28 -3.70 -16.89 -9.22
C ALA A 28 -4.44 -18.23 -9.34
N ASP A 29 -5.60 -18.22 -10.00
CA ASP A 29 -6.50 -19.37 -10.07
C ASP A 29 -5.83 -20.62 -10.69
N ASP A 30 -4.96 -20.42 -11.68
CA ASP A 30 -4.33 -21.49 -12.46
C ASP A 30 -2.89 -21.83 -12.01
N ALA A 31 -2.37 -21.21 -10.95
CA ALA A 31 -0.96 -21.36 -10.58
C ALA A 31 -0.71 -21.23 -9.06
N PRO A 32 -0.51 -22.36 -8.33
CA PRO A 32 -0.46 -22.38 -6.87
C PRO A 32 0.74 -21.64 -6.24
N ALA A 33 1.78 -21.33 -7.01
CA ALA A 33 2.90 -20.52 -6.56
C ALA A 33 2.93 -19.12 -7.22
N SER A 34 1.82 -18.70 -7.82
CA SER A 34 1.73 -17.39 -8.47
C SER A 34 0.71 -16.50 -7.78
N PHE A 35 1.04 -15.22 -7.71
CA PHE A 35 0.25 -14.21 -7.03
C PHE A 35 0.10 -12.98 -7.92
N ILE A 36 -1.10 -12.40 -7.87
CA ILE A 36 -1.37 -11.05 -8.32
C ILE A 36 -1.17 -10.15 -7.11
N TYR A 37 -0.14 -9.32 -7.17
CA TYR A 37 0.10 -8.28 -6.19
C TYR A 37 -0.55 -6.98 -6.65
N CYS A 38 -1.43 -6.46 -5.83
CA CYS A 38 -2.12 -5.19 -6.00
C CYS A 38 -1.70 -4.24 -4.90
N SER A 39 -1.28 -3.04 -5.27
CA SER A 39 -1.00 -1.99 -4.30
C SER A 39 -1.62 -0.67 -4.72
N GLY A 40 -1.90 0.19 -3.75
CA GLY A 40 -2.38 1.51 -4.04
C GLY A 40 -2.29 2.44 -2.87
N VAL A 41 -2.27 3.72 -3.20
CA VAL A 41 -2.25 4.83 -2.25
C VAL A 41 -3.29 5.86 -2.64
N ASN A 42 -4.02 6.35 -1.65
CA ASN A 42 -5.07 7.33 -1.81
C ASN A 42 -4.47 8.74 -1.83
N LEU A 43 -4.59 9.41 -2.97
CA LEU A 43 -3.97 10.72 -3.15
C LEU A 43 -4.74 11.83 -2.44
N GLU A 44 -6.07 11.74 -2.40
CA GLU A 44 -6.94 12.72 -1.75
C GLU A 44 -6.76 12.72 -0.24
N ARG A 45 -6.78 11.54 0.38
CA ARG A 45 -6.65 11.40 1.84
C ARG A 45 -5.28 11.77 2.38
N LEU A 46 -4.23 11.62 1.56
CA LEU A 46 -2.88 12.04 1.92
C LEU A 46 -2.58 13.51 1.57
N LEU A 47 -3.53 14.28 1.05
CA LEU A 47 -3.30 15.69 0.73
C LEU A 47 -2.86 16.49 1.95
N SER A 48 -3.48 16.30 3.11
CA SER A 48 -3.10 17.03 4.34
C SER A 48 -1.62 16.83 4.73
N ILE A 49 -1.06 15.67 4.38
CA ILE A 49 0.35 15.33 4.65
C ILE A 49 1.26 15.80 3.51
N THR A 50 0.81 15.76 2.26
CA THR A 50 1.67 15.94 1.08
C THR A 50 1.57 17.32 0.40
N LYS A 51 0.44 18.02 0.56
CA LYS A 51 0.15 19.29 -0.12
C LYS A 51 1.19 20.35 0.23
N GLY A 52 1.76 20.98 -0.80
CA GLY A 52 2.75 22.05 -0.66
C GLY A 52 4.13 21.58 -0.15
N ARG A 53 4.33 20.28 0.08
CA ARG A 53 5.57 19.69 0.62
C ARG A 53 6.40 18.93 -0.41
N HIS A 54 6.15 19.13 -1.69
CA HIS A 54 6.88 18.47 -2.77
C HIS A 54 7.66 19.46 -3.63
N ARG A 55 8.85 19.04 -4.09
CA ARG A 55 9.58 19.76 -5.15
C ARG A 55 8.79 19.68 -6.47
N LEU A 56 9.11 20.54 -7.43
CA LEU A 56 8.48 20.54 -8.76
C LEU A 56 8.57 19.13 -9.38
N GLY A 57 7.43 18.44 -9.55
CA GLY A 57 7.31 17.34 -10.51
C GLY A 57 6.74 16.00 -10.03
N GLN A 58 6.72 15.63 -8.74
CA GLN A 58 6.18 14.32 -8.31
C GLN A 58 5.50 14.35 -6.93
N ASN A 59 4.29 13.76 -6.85
CA ASN A 59 3.57 13.59 -5.59
C ASN A 59 4.31 12.58 -4.68
N PRO A 60 4.62 12.91 -3.41
CA PRO A 60 5.35 12.05 -2.48
C PRO A 60 4.70 10.68 -2.27
N ALA A 61 3.37 10.60 -2.23
CA ALA A 61 2.64 9.35 -2.09
C ALA A 61 2.82 8.44 -3.31
N VAL A 62 2.72 9.00 -4.52
CA VAL A 62 2.97 8.28 -5.78
C VAL A 62 4.40 7.76 -5.83
N LYS A 63 5.38 8.64 -5.57
CA LYS A 63 6.80 8.28 -5.63
C LYS A 63 7.17 7.27 -4.53
N GLY A 64 6.58 7.41 -3.34
CA GLY A 64 6.69 6.45 -2.25
C GLY A 64 6.20 5.07 -2.68
N LEU A 65 5.00 4.97 -3.26
CA LEU A 65 4.44 3.69 -3.70
C LEU A 65 5.31 3.03 -4.77
N GLN A 66 5.78 3.80 -5.75
CA GLN A 66 6.70 3.31 -6.79
C GLN A 66 7.99 2.72 -6.18
N SER A 67 8.58 3.40 -5.19
CA SER A 67 9.79 2.94 -4.51
C SER A 67 9.54 1.67 -3.68
N VAL A 68 8.42 1.57 -2.97
CA VAL A 68 8.01 0.33 -2.28
C VAL A 68 7.86 -0.81 -3.28
N ASN A 69 7.22 -0.54 -4.43
CA ASN A 69 7.03 -1.56 -5.46
C ASN A 69 8.35 -2.00 -6.11
N LEU A 70 9.35 -1.12 -6.21
CA LEU A 70 10.71 -1.55 -6.59
C LEU A 70 11.33 -2.47 -5.52
N GLY A 71 11.14 -2.18 -4.23
CA GLY A 71 11.57 -3.05 -3.14
C GLY A 71 10.88 -4.42 -3.16
N VAL A 72 9.58 -4.45 -3.39
CA VAL A 72 8.79 -5.69 -3.59
C VAL A 72 9.34 -6.51 -4.75
N ARG A 73 9.63 -5.87 -5.89
CA ARG A 73 10.23 -6.52 -7.06
C ARG A 73 11.61 -7.10 -6.74
N SER A 74 12.47 -6.33 -6.05
CA SER A 74 13.81 -6.79 -5.65
C SER A 74 13.72 -8.02 -4.74
N LEU A 75 12.93 -7.94 -3.67
CA LEU A 75 12.80 -9.03 -2.71
C LEU A 75 12.21 -10.30 -3.34
N ALA A 76 11.22 -10.14 -4.22
CA ALA A 76 10.65 -11.28 -4.95
C ALA A 76 11.73 -11.99 -5.79
N LEU A 77 12.55 -11.24 -6.54
CA LEU A 77 13.64 -11.79 -7.35
C LEU A 77 14.72 -12.44 -6.48
N GLU A 78 15.11 -11.82 -5.37
CA GLU A 78 16.08 -12.37 -4.40
C GLU A 78 15.61 -13.70 -3.81
N ARG A 79 14.29 -13.89 -3.67
CA ARG A 79 13.66 -15.12 -3.19
C ARG A 79 13.36 -16.14 -4.31
N GLY A 80 13.88 -15.91 -5.52
CA GLY A 80 13.76 -16.84 -6.65
C GLY A 80 12.44 -16.76 -7.41
N ALA A 81 11.60 -15.75 -7.15
CA ALA A 81 10.38 -15.54 -7.91
C ALA A 81 10.70 -14.91 -9.28
N ALA A 82 9.77 -15.04 -10.22
CA ALA A 82 9.80 -14.36 -11.52
C ALA A 82 8.70 -13.30 -11.59
N LEU A 83 8.96 -12.20 -12.28
CA LEU A 83 8.03 -11.08 -12.40
C LEU A 83 7.52 -10.97 -13.82
N LYS A 84 6.21 -10.81 -13.99
CA LYS A 84 5.60 -10.57 -15.30
C LYS A 84 4.72 -9.31 -15.29
N PRO A 85 4.66 -8.58 -16.42
CA PRO A 85 3.65 -7.55 -16.61
C PRO A 85 2.25 -8.17 -16.48
N PHE A 86 1.42 -7.61 -15.62
CA PHE A 86 0.03 -8.00 -15.50
C PHE A 86 -0.86 -7.02 -16.28
N LYS A 87 -1.77 -7.54 -17.10
CA LYS A 87 -2.71 -6.73 -17.91
C LYS A 87 -4.17 -6.85 -17.45
N GLY A 88 -4.45 -7.55 -16.35
CA GLY A 88 -5.80 -7.75 -15.83
C GLY A 88 -6.31 -6.57 -14.98
N LYS A 89 -7.62 -6.58 -14.68
CA LYS A 89 -8.31 -5.56 -13.85
C LYS A 89 -8.49 -5.99 -12.39
N ASP A 90 -7.78 -7.03 -11.96
CA ASP A 90 -8.07 -7.75 -10.71
C ASP A 90 -7.89 -6.91 -9.44
N CYS A 91 -7.21 -5.76 -9.54
CA CYS A 91 -7.03 -4.84 -8.43
C CYS A 91 -8.16 -3.83 -8.23
N VAL A 92 -9.19 -3.80 -9.09
CA VAL A 92 -10.31 -2.86 -8.93
C VAL A 92 -11.08 -3.14 -7.64
N SER A 93 -11.28 -4.41 -7.28
CA SER A 93 -11.92 -4.82 -6.03
C SER A 93 -11.01 -4.67 -4.80
N ALA A 94 -9.71 -4.44 -4.99
CA ALA A 94 -8.77 -4.24 -3.89
C ALA A 94 -8.87 -2.84 -3.28
N LYS A 95 -9.44 -1.87 -4.02
CA LYS A 95 -9.62 -0.49 -3.54
C LYS A 95 -10.64 -0.45 -2.39
N PRO A 96 -10.25 0.04 -1.21
CA PRO A 96 -11.16 0.13 -0.07
C PRO A 96 -12.31 1.13 -0.28
N ILE A 97 -12.06 2.21 -1.05
CA ILE A 97 -13.04 3.27 -1.33
C ILE A 97 -13.07 3.49 -2.84
N ALA A 98 -14.22 3.22 -3.48
CA ALA A 98 -14.33 3.14 -4.94
C ALA A 98 -14.21 4.49 -5.65
N ASP A 99 -14.76 5.56 -5.06
CA ASP A 99 -14.97 6.86 -5.72
C ASP A 99 -13.90 7.92 -5.42
N GLU A 100 -12.80 7.54 -4.76
CA GLU A 100 -11.68 8.45 -4.44
C GLU A 100 -10.51 8.28 -5.42
N LEU A 101 -9.63 9.29 -5.51
CA LEU A 101 -8.45 9.23 -6.37
C LEU A 101 -7.36 8.32 -5.79
N TRP A 102 -7.22 7.13 -6.37
CA TRP A 102 -6.16 6.17 -6.07
C TRP A 102 -5.08 6.15 -7.15
N TYR A 103 -3.81 6.18 -6.73
CA TYR A 103 -2.70 5.72 -7.55
C TYR A 103 -2.45 4.24 -7.23
N SER A 104 -2.55 3.38 -8.23
CA SER A 104 -2.49 1.92 -8.07
C SER A 104 -1.46 1.30 -9.01
N GLU A 105 -0.82 0.22 -8.55
CA GLU A 105 0.07 -0.61 -9.36
C GLU A 105 -0.27 -2.09 -9.18
N THR A 106 0.01 -2.86 -10.23
CA THR A 106 -0.20 -4.31 -10.24
C THR A 106 1.05 -5.03 -10.74
N LEU A 107 1.34 -6.18 -10.15
CA LEU A 107 2.45 -7.06 -10.53
C LEU A 107 1.97 -8.50 -10.52
N PHE A 108 2.40 -9.28 -11.51
CA PHE A 108 2.29 -10.73 -11.46
C PHE A 108 3.61 -11.32 -10.97
N ILE A 109 3.54 -12.14 -9.93
CA ILE A 109 4.69 -12.78 -9.29
C ILE A 109 4.50 -14.29 -9.44
N GLU A 110 5.42 -14.96 -10.10
CA GLU A 110 5.43 -16.42 -10.30
C GLU A 110 6.49 -17.07 -9.41
N ASN A 111 6.25 -18.33 -9.05
CA ASN A 111 7.17 -19.13 -8.24
C ASN A 111 7.56 -18.45 -6.92
N ALA A 112 6.62 -17.71 -6.32
CA ALA A 112 6.80 -17.10 -5.01
C ALA A 112 6.86 -18.18 -3.93
N VAL A 113 7.84 -18.07 -3.04
CA VAL A 113 7.85 -18.85 -1.79
C VAL A 113 6.63 -18.48 -0.94
N SER A 114 6.07 -19.44 -0.20
CA SER A 114 4.80 -19.28 0.51
C SER A 114 4.81 -18.18 1.58
N SER A 115 5.97 -17.82 2.12
CA SER A 115 6.12 -16.75 3.10
C SER A 115 6.14 -15.34 2.49
N LEU A 116 6.46 -15.22 1.19
CA LEU A 116 6.71 -13.94 0.53
C LEU A 116 5.51 -12.98 0.61
N PRO A 117 4.26 -13.40 0.35
CA PRO A 117 3.10 -12.51 0.47
C PRO A 117 2.98 -11.89 1.86
N MET A 118 3.11 -12.71 2.91
CA MET A 118 2.98 -12.28 4.30
C MET A 118 4.07 -11.26 4.68
N GLU A 119 5.33 -11.59 4.36
CA GLU A 119 6.48 -10.71 4.61
C GLU A 119 6.32 -9.34 3.94
N LEU A 120 5.90 -9.33 2.68
CA LEU A 120 5.72 -8.10 1.91
C LEU A 120 4.53 -7.28 2.40
N THR A 121 3.41 -7.91 2.75
CA THR A 121 2.25 -7.21 3.33
C THR A 121 2.53 -6.57 4.69
N ALA A 122 3.45 -7.14 5.48
CA ALA A 122 3.85 -6.58 6.76
C ALA A 122 4.86 -5.43 6.61
N TYR A 123 5.77 -5.52 5.64
CA TYR A 123 6.83 -4.54 5.40
C TYR A 123 6.33 -3.26 4.69
N ALA A 124 5.54 -3.45 3.62
CA ALA A 124 5.22 -2.39 2.66
C ALA A 124 4.52 -1.15 3.25
N PRO A 125 3.54 -1.26 4.17
CA PRO A 125 2.81 -0.09 4.68
C PRO A 125 3.68 0.89 5.46
N VAL A 126 4.49 0.38 6.40
CA VAL A 126 5.38 1.22 7.21
C VAL A 126 6.50 1.81 6.35
N HIS A 127 7.03 1.02 5.41
CA HIS A 127 8.06 1.52 4.50
C HIS A 127 7.53 2.63 3.57
N LEU A 128 6.28 2.52 3.10
CA LEU A 128 5.62 3.58 2.32
C LEU A 128 5.58 4.89 3.10
N LEU A 129 5.12 4.86 4.36
CA LEU A 129 5.07 6.06 5.19
C LEU A 129 6.46 6.67 5.44
N LYS A 130 7.47 5.83 5.71
CA LYS A 130 8.87 6.29 5.86
C LYS A 130 9.32 7.10 4.65
N LEU A 131 9.08 6.59 3.43
CA LEU A 131 9.45 7.26 2.20
C LEU A 131 8.67 8.56 1.97
N ILE A 132 7.36 8.57 2.26
CA ILE A 132 6.53 9.77 2.14
C ILE A 132 7.01 10.86 3.10
N PHE A 133 7.29 10.50 4.36
CA PHE A 133 7.64 11.47 5.40
C PHE A 133 9.02 12.06 5.16
N GLN A 134 9.98 11.23 4.73
CA GLN A 134 11.28 11.69 4.28
C GLN A 134 11.16 12.68 3.12
N ALA A 135 10.32 12.38 2.12
CA ALA A 135 10.10 13.27 0.99
C ALA A 135 9.42 14.60 1.39
N CYS A 136 8.54 14.56 2.39
CA CYS A 136 7.86 15.73 2.95
C CYS A 136 8.64 16.46 4.05
N MET A 137 9.84 15.97 4.43
CA MET A 137 10.66 16.46 5.55
C MET A 137 9.88 16.52 6.88
N LEU A 138 9.09 15.50 7.17
CA LEU A 138 8.34 15.39 8.43
C LEU A 138 9.17 14.63 9.48
N GLU A 139 9.30 15.23 10.65
CA GLU A 139 10.00 14.65 11.82
C GLU A 139 9.00 13.91 12.73
N GLU A 140 8.35 12.88 12.20
CA GLU A 140 7.44 12.04 12.98
C GLU A 140 8.10 10.71 13.36
N ASN A 141 7.86 10.27 14.60
CA ASN A 141 8.26 8.95 15.06
C ASN A 141 7.31 7.91 14.44
N LEU A 142 7.75 7.33 13.33
CA LEU A 142 7.04 6.23 12.71
C LEU A 142 7.13 4.97 13.59
N PRO A 143 6.08 4.14 13.62
CA PRO A 143 6.14 2.89 14.35
C PRO A 143 7.27 1.99 13.80
N ASP A 144 8.05 1.43 14.72
CA ASP A 144 9.20 0.56 14.38
C ASP A 144 8.80 -0.86 13.96
N SER A 145 7.56 -1.25 14.25
CA SER A 145 7.01 -2.60 14.08
C SER A 145 5.91 -2.65 13.03
N PRO A 146 5.59 -3.84 12.48
CA PRO A 146 4.38 -4.00 11.66
C PRO A 146 3.15 -3.62 12.50
N CYS A 147 2.53 -2.48 12.16
CA CYS A 147 1.26 -2.06 12.72
C CYS A 147 0.12 -2.79 12.04
N THR A 148 -0.90 -3.15 12.81
CA THR A 148 -2.18 -3.57 12.25
C THR A 148 -2.77 -2.45 11.37
N PRO A 149 -3.65 -2.79 10.41
CA PRO A 149 -4.30 -1.77 9.58
C PRO A 149 -5.03 -0.70 10.39
N ASP A 150 -5.69 -1.07 11.48
CA ASP A 150 -6.43 -0.13 12.34
C ASP A 150 -5.49 0.83 13.11
N GLU A 151 -4.36 0.33 13.60
CA GLU A 151 -3.34 1.18 14.24
C GLU A 151 -2.76 2.18 13.25
N LEU A 152 -2.47 1.74 12.02
CA LEU A 152 -1.92 2.60 10.98
C LEU A 152 -2.95 3.61 10.47
N GLU A 153 -4.21 3.20 10.29
CA GLU A 153 -5.34 4.08 9.95
C GLU A 153 -5.43 5.24 10.94
N ASN A 154 -5.49 4.92 12.24
CA ASN A 154 -5.60 5.92 13.31
C ASN A 154 -4.38 6.83 13.37
N PHE A 155 -3.18 6.27 13.19
CA PHE A 155 -1.93 7.05 13.15
C PHE A 155 -1.95 8.06 12.00
N ILE A 156 -2.25 7.63 10.77
CA ILE A 156 -2.27 8.52 9.60
C ILE A 156 -3.39 9.55 9.73
N ALA A 157 -4.58 9.16 10.22
CA ALA A 157 -5.68 10.07 10.46
C ALA A 157 -5.29 11.18 11.47
N GLY A 158 -4.57 10.83 12.54
CA GLY A 158 -4.04 11.79 13.50
C GLY A 158 -3.08 12.80 12.86
N LEU A 159 -2.23 12.36 11.94
CA LEU A 159 -1.35 13.25 11.18
C LEU A 159 -2.10 14.13 10.19
N CYS A 160 -3.12 13.59 9.52
CA CYS A 160 -3.99 14.39 8.66
C CYS A 160 -4.71 15.49 9.47
N ALA A 161 -5.13 15.21 10.70
CA ALA A 161 -5.69 16.23 11.59
C ALA A 161 -4.63 17.27 12.00
N LYS A 162 -3.42 16.82 12.36
CA LYS A 162 -2.30 17.69 12.74
C LYS A 162 -1.89 18.65 11.61
N TYR A 163 -1.81 18.17 10.39
CA TYR A 163 -1.30 18.92 9.24
C TYR A 163 -2.38 19.52 8.33
N GLY A 164 -3.63 19.07 8.44
CA GLY A 164 -4.76 19.58 7.67
C GLY A 164 -5.35 20.89 8.21
N GLY A 165 -4.89 21.35 9.38
CA GLY A 165 -5.46 22.49 10.13
C GLY A 165 -4.55 23.71 10.26
N GLN A 166 -3.79 24.10 9.24
CA GLN A 166 -3.21 25.45 9.18
C GLN A 166 -3.60 26.15 7.87
N ASP A 167 -4.72 26.88 7.92
CA ASP A 167 -4.92 28.02 7.03
C ASP A 167 -3.95 29.14 7.44
N PRO A 168 -3.12 29.68 6.53
CA PRO A 168 -2.27 30.85 6.83
C PRO A 168 -3.04 32.17 6.86
N THR A 169 -4.37 32.18 6.79
CA THR A 169 -5.17 33.41 6.78
C THR A 169 -5.91 33.60 8.10
N GLY A 170 -5.14 33.89 9.14
CA GLY A 170 -5.55 34.89 10.10
C GLY A 170 -5.25 36.26 9.50
N SER A 171 -6.28 36.95 8.98
CA SER A 171 -6.38 38.40 8.80
C SER A 171 -7.80 38.74 8.38
#